data_AF-A0A933LQM5-F1
#
_entry.id   AF-A0A933LQM5-F1
#
_cell.length_a   1.000
_cell.length_b   1.000
_cell.length_c   1.000
_cell.angle_alpha   90.00
_cell.angle_beta   90.00
_cell.angle_gamma   90.00
#
_symmetry.space_group_name_H-M   'P 1'
#
loop_
_entity.id
_entity.type
_entity.pdbx_description
1 polymer ?
#
loop_
_entity_poly.entity_id
_entity_poly.type
_entity_poly.pdbx_seq_one_letter_code
_entity_poly.pdbx_strand_id
1 'polypeptide(L)' 'MEQDYVFRYKLDLDKDQTKTPVYHDKLVEMIRVQLEQLLNLVILTEGDRELKPDGFKLISNLDNLYKIFP' A
#
# COMPACT_ATOMS: atom_id res chain seq x y z
N MET A 1 -34.41 2.36 -30.60
CA MET A 1 -33.88 1.28 -29.74
C MET A 1 -32.58 1.81 -29.17
N GLU A 2 -32.58 2.22 -27.90
CA GLU A 2 -31.36 2.65 -27.20
C GLU A 2 -30.52 1.40 -26.88
N GLN A 3 -29.27 1.39 -27.33
CA GLN A 3 -28.33 0.31 -27.03
C GLN A 3 -27.58 0.68 -25.76
N ASP A 4 -27.83 -0.06 -24.68
CA ASP A 4 -27.06 0.05 -23.44
C ASP A 4 -25.65 -0.50 -23.68
N TYR A 5 -24.66 0.38 -23.61
CA TYR A 5 -23.25 -0.01 -23.68
C TYR A 5 -22.76 -0.42 -22.29
N VAL A 6 -22.34 -1.68 -22.15
CA VAL A 6 -21.73 -2.19 -20.92
C VAL A 6 -20.22 -2.27 -21.11
N PHE A 7 -19.49 -1.43 -20.39
CA PHE A 7 -18.03 -1.49 -20.34
C PHE A 7 -17.58 -2.63 -19.41
N ARG A 8 -16.77 -3.55 -19.93
CA ARG A 8 -16.13 -4.62 -19.15
C ARG A 8 -14.62 -4.49 -19.29
N TYR A 9 -13.94 -4.29 -18.18
CA TYR A 9 -12.48 -4.26 -18.12
C TYR A 9 -11.98 -5.62 -17.65
N LYS A 10 -11.01 -6.19 -18.36
CA LYS A 10 -10.27 -7.35 -17.85
C LYS A 10 -9.36 -6.85 -16.74
N LEU A 11 -9.62 -7.31 -15.52
CA LEU A 11 -8.63 -7.21 -14.45
C LEU A 11 -7.60 -8.30 -14.74
N ASP A 12 -6.40 -7.90 -15.15
CA ASP A 12 -5.26 -8.79 -15.31
C ASP A 12 -4.78 -9.22 -13.90
N LEU A 13 -5.56 -10.08 -13.24
CA LEU A 13 -5.27 -10.60 -11.90
C LEU A 13 -3.96 -11.39 -11.85
N ASP A 14 -3.47 -11.85 -13.01
CA ASP A 14 -2.29 -12.71 -13.12
C ASP A 14 -0.97 -11.93 -13.20
N LYS A 15 -0.98 -10.63 -13.51
CA LYS A 15 0.27 -9.84 -13.64
C LYS A 15 0.87 -9.44 -12.30
N ASP A 16 0.07 -9.36 -11.24
CA ASP A 16 0.49 -8.95 -9.90
C ASP A 16 0.81 -10.13 -8.96
N GLN A 17 0.69 -11.38 -9.42
CA GLN A 17 1.02 -12.59 -8.63
C GLN A 17 2.51 -12.70 -8.27
N THR A 18 3.35 -11.79 -8.75
CA THR A 18 4.79 -11.75 -8.43
C THR A 18 5.10 -11.11 -7.07
N LYS A 19 4.17 -10.34 -6.49
CA LYS A 19 4.35 -9.77 -5.15
C LYS A 19 3.60 -10.62 -4.12
N THR A 20 4.27 -11.64 -3.61
CA THR A 20 3.83 -12.30 -2.38
C THR A 20 3.64 -11.25 -1.29
N PRO A 21 2.47 -11.22 -0.62
CA PRO A 21 2.21 -10.26 0.44
C PRO A 21 3.22 -10.45 1.56
N VAL A 22 3.76 -9.34 2.08
CA VAL A 22 4.73 -9.35 3.19
C VAL A 22 4.02 -9.75 4.48
N TYR A 23 2.79 -9.28 4.68
CA TYR A 23 1.96 -9.59 5.84
C TYR A 23 0.74 -10.44 5.46
N HIS A 24 0.40 -11.40 6.31
CA HIS A 24 -0.82 -12.21 6.16
C HIS A 24 -2.10 -11.42 6.40
N ASP A 25 -2.05 -10.41 7.27
CA ASP A 25 -3.17 -9.52 7.51
C ASP A 25 -3.37 -8.58 6.31
N LYS A 26 -4.53 -8.70 5.65
CA LYS A 26 -4.84 -7.94 4.43
C LYS A 26 -4.92 -6.43 4.65
N LEU A 27 -5.39 -6.00 5.83
CA LEU A 27 -5.47 -4.57 6.15
C LEU A 27 -4.07 -4.01 6.35
N VAL A 28 -3.22 -4.74 7.07
CA VAL A 28 -1.80 -4.36 7.27
C VAL A 28 -1.09 -4.30 5.93
N GLU A 29 -1.24 -5.30 5.07
CA GLU A 29 -0.59 -5.34 3.76
C GLU A 29 -1.07 -4.20 2.85
N MET A 30 -2.38 -3.91 2.87
CA MET A 30 -2.93 -2.76 2.13
C MET A 30 -2.31 -1.44 2.59
N ILE A 31 -2.23 -1.20 3.90
CA ILE A 31 -1.61 0.01 4.47
C ILE A 31 -0.12 0.07 4.09
N ARG A 32 0.60 -1.05 4.19
CA ARG A 32 2.01 -1.16 3.81
C ARG A 32 2.22 -0.72 2.36
N VAL A 33 1.47 -1.28 1.42
CA VAL A 33 1.55 -0.94 -0.01
C VAL A 33 1.24 0.53 -0.24
N GLN A 34 0.20 1.07 0.39
CA GLN A 34 -0.17 2.48 0.23
C GLN A 34 0.94 3.42 0.72
N LEU A 35 1.54 3.13 1.87
CA LEU A 35 2.66 3.91 2.40
C LEU A 35 3.90 3.81 1.51
N GLU A 36 4.25 2.61 1.04
CA GLU A 36 5.35 2.39 0.09
C GLU A 36 5.16 3.25 -1.17
N GLN A 37 3.97 3.21 -1.77
CA GLN A 37 3.67 3.97 -2.98
C GLN A 37 3.71 5.48 -2.73
N LEU A 38 3.20 5.95 -1.59
CA LEU A 38 3.25 7.37 -1.23
C LEU A 38 4.70 7.85 -1.05
N LEU A 39 5.52 7.08 -0.34
CA LEU A 39 6.93 7.43 -0.09
C LEU A 39 7.81 7.36 -1.34
N ASN A 40 7.36 6.69 -2.41
CA ASN A 40 8.00 6.80 -3.73
C ASN A 40 7.70 8.12 -4.45
N LEU A 41 6.75 8.91 -3.95
CA LEU A 41 6.32 10.19 -4.54
C LEU A 41 6.64 11.40 -3.66
N VAL A 42 6.74 11.22 -2.34
CA VAL A 42 6.94 12.31 -1.38
C VAL A 42 8.05 11.99 -0.38
N ILE A 43 8.71 13.04 0.10
CA ILE A 43 9.64 12.97 1.25
C ILE A 43 8.90 13.51 2.47
N LEU A 44 8.86 12.73 3.55
CA LEU A 44 8.31 13.21 4.81
C LEU A 44 9.32 14.10 5.52
N THR A 45 8.85 15.16 6.17
CA THR A 45 9.71 16.11 6.89
C THR A 45 9.15 16.46 8.26
N GLU A 46 10.02 16.70 9.24
CA GLU A 46 9.69 17.26 10.54
C GLU A 46 10.64 18.41 10.86
N GLY A 47 10.11 19.63 10.97
CA GLY A 47 10.89 20.82 11.34
C GLY A 47 12.16 20.99 10.50
N ASP A 48 12.01 20.95 9.17
CA ASP A 48 13.09 21.03 8.16
C ASP A 48 14.05 19.83 8.09
N ARG A 49 13.79 18.75 8.82
CA ARG A 49 14.55 17.49 8.70
C ARG A 49 13.79 16.50 7.83
N GLU A 50 14.50 15.88 6.90
CA GLU A 50 13.97 14.74 6.15
C GLU A 50 13.84 13.51 7.06
N LEU A 51 12.67 12.88 6.99
CA LEU A 51 12.38 11.62 7.67
C LEU A 51 12.44 10.46 6.66
N LYS A 52 13.06 9.37 7.09
CA LYS A 52 13.13 8.12 6.35
C LYS A 52 12.43 7.02 7.15
N PRO A 53 11.09 6.96 7.12
CA PRO A 53 10.36 5.93 7.82
C PRO A 53 10.65 4.56 7.21
N ASP A 54 11.02 3.60 8.05
CA ASP A 54 11.23 2.20 7.71
C ASP A 54 10.02 1.32 8.07
N GLY A 55 9.11 1.84 8.90
CA GLY A 55 7.94 1.12 9.39
C GLY A 55 6.79 2.01 9.87
N PHE A 56 5.70 1.37 10.25
CA PHE A 56 4.51 1.98 10.82
C PHE A 56 3.91 1.08 11.90
N LYS A 57 3.02 1.66 12.72
CA LYS A 57 2.27 0.95 13.77
C LYS A 57 0.78 1.21 13.60
N LEU A 58 -0.04 0.24 13.96
CA LEU A 58 -1.48 0.45 14.03
C LEU A 58 -1.84 1.06 15.38
N ILE A 59 -2.76 2.03 15.41
CA ILE A 59 -3.24 2.62 16.66
C ILE A 59 -3.91 1.56 17.55
N SER A 60 -4.55 0.57 16.94
CA SER A 60 -5.16 -0.57 17.64
C SER A 60 -4.13 -1.52 18.26
N ASN A 61 -2.86 -1.47 17.83
CA ASN A 61 -1.80 -2.34 18.33
C ASN A 61 -0.43 -1.66 18.19
N LEU A 62 -0.08 -0.90 19.22
CA LEU A 62 1.17 -0.12 19.27
C LEU A 62 2.40 -0.98 19.58
N ASP A 63 2.21 -2.23 19.98
CA ASP A 63 3.31 -3.15 20.28
C ASP A 63 3.92 -3.74 19.00
N ASN A 64 3.13 -3.82 17.93
CA ASN A 64 3.58 -4.34 16.64
C ASN A 64 4.13 -3.24 15.72
N LEU A 65 5.36 -3.41 15.27
CA LEU A 65 5.99 -2.61 14.22
C LEU A 65 5.95 -3.38 12.89
N TYR A 66 5.37 -2.76 11.88
CA TYR A 66 5.30 -3.28 10.50
C TYR A 66 6.27 -2.51 9.62
N LYS A 67 7.12 -3.21 8.87
CA LYS A 67 8.04 -2.62 7.90
C LYS A 67 7.29 -2.20 6.63
N ILE A 68 7.67 -1.06 6.06
CA ILE A 68 7.07 -0.56 4.81
C ILE A 68 7.71 -1.26 3.60
N PHE A 69 9.04 -1.37 3.61
CA PHE A 69 9.84 -1.96 2.54
C PHE A 69 10.34 -3.36 2.95
N PRO A 70 10.27 -4.36 2.05
CA PRO A 70 10.75 -5.73 2.30
C PRO A 70 12.28 -5.82 2.38
#